data_AF-A0A7C1TJE5-F1
#
_entry.id   AF-A0A7C1TJE5-F1
#
_cell.length_a   1.000
_cell.length_b   1.000
_cell.length_c   1.000
_cell.angle_alpha   90.00
_cell.angle_beta   90.00
_cell.angle_gamma   90.00
#
_symmetry.space_group_name_H-M   'P 1'
#
loop_
_entity.id
_entity.type
_entity.pdbx_description
1 polymer ?
#
loop_
_entity_poly.entity_id
_entity_poly.type
_entity_poly.pdbx_seq_one_letter_code
_entity_poly.pdbx_strand_id
1 'polypeptide(L)'
;MTRKLPHSFFRLPATRAALAGLCLLLFATTIPAAPSPAPAAAPVADAAVDAGLEEIRALARIGAPALALHVLDTRQPSVSEASEAWMAWERERVRILAAQGDWVALARRMAAVPASLPASFRRWARTREAEALVEQHQGRQARHLLRELIWGGVPDDNAETLPEWRRLIIRSYVNEGQMDDARTAVQRFRQDYGEGELDDILLRARIELLSGRADVAATLLAARSNEPEVGVLQLLAQLRGNLRPPRKVMQAALRHLRGEWVNVGLATQLWAIVAESAQRIGDRATAARALENVIIHEGREPLMPGLARFEPDTLWNAYLDYATWVGNRSHFLIGEDSQWLAAAKKAHGKTPVRARSLYALVILRGVREESRLAAAAGFLATLEKQPGRARLLGELFGHSRHFQDLAAIPLPVRHALVDVELAASRIERASALMATIAEPPAGADRFPWQLRRARILVLGNQAPAGAAALAALLKEEKDLSPDKVDHLMQVIFDLQAVGEHEHAITLFETVYARVDDEKLRRELLYWMADSRKAQKAYAEAARLYLRSAMLPDPKAGDPWAQTARYQAATALARAGLKNDARDLFEHLLRTTKDPARRAVLNRELQHLWLE
;
A
#
# COMPACT_ATOMS: atom_id res chain seq x y z
N MET A 1 -0.72 -39.07 -21.39
CA MET A 1 -0.86 -37.97 -22.35
C MET A 1 0.04 -36.82 -21.91
N THR A 2 1.03 -36.57 -22.75
CA THR A 2 2.16 -35.66 -22.58
C THR A 2 1.73 -34.20 -22.75
N ARG A 3 2.05 -33.34 -21.77
CA ARG A 3 2.24 -31.90 -22.01
C ARG A 3 3.46 -31.42 -21.24
N LYS A 4 4.55 -31.25 -21.99
CA LYS A 4 5.76 -30.52 -21.61
C LYS A 4 5.41 -29.05 -21.41
N LEU A 5 5.93 -28.43 -20.34
CA LEU A 5 5.99 -26.98 -20.19
C LEU A 5 7.47 -26.54 -20.28
N PRO A 6 7.77 -25.40 -20.92
CA PRO A 6 9.12 -25.04 -21.33
C PRO A 6 9.94 -24.37 -20.21
N HIS A 7 11.21 -24.77 -20.13
CA HIS A 7 12.29 -24.00 -19.53
C HIS A 7 12.46 -22.67 -20.27
N SER A 8 12.66 -21.56 -19.53
CA SER A 8 13.47 -20.36 -19.85
C SER A 8 12.81 -19.08 -19.31
N PHE A 9 13.11 -18.68 -18.07
CA PHE A 9 12.93 -17.29 -17.63
C PHE A 9 13.79 -17.01 -16.40
N PHE A 10 14.97 -16.41 -16.60
CA PHE A 10 15.58 -15.45 -15.67
C PHE A 10 16.66 -14.65 -16.42
N ARG A 11 16.30 -13.43 -16.83
CA ARG A 11 17.23 -12.31 -17.00
C ARG A 11 16.63 -11.16 -16.19
N LEU A 12 17.29 -10.78 -15.09
CA LEU A 12 17.06 -9.48 -14.47
C LEU A 12 17.94 -8.43 -15.16
N PRO A 13 17.46 -7.19 -15.32
CA PRO A 13 18.19 -6.16 -16.06
C PRO A 13 19.20 -5.45 -15.17
N ALA A 14 20.41 -5.29 -15.69
CA ALA A 14 21.37 -4.32 -15.21
C ALA A 14 21.42 -3.12 -16.18
N THR A 15 21.35 -1.94 -15.58
CA THR A 15 21.97 -0.67 -15.99
C THR A 15 21.48 0.11 -17.21
N ARG A 16 21.16 1.38 -16.90
CA ARG A 16 21.33 2.61 -17.68
C ARG A 16 22.51 2.57 -18.67
N ALA A 17 22.28 3.01 -19.92
CA ALA A 17 22.97 4.11 -20.61
C ALA A 17 22.93 3.95 -22.15
N ALA A 18 22.47 5.02 -22.81
CA ALA A 18 22.90 5.57 -24.10
C ALA A 18 22.99 4.68 -25.36
N LEU A 19 22.24 5.08 -26.40
CA LEU A 19 22.65 5.36 -27.80
C LEU A 19 21.35 5.61 -28.59
N ALA A 20 21.08 6.83 -29.07
CA ALA A 20 21.61 7.43 -30.29
C ALA A 20 21.23 6.66 -31.57
N GLY A 21 20.56 7.39 -32.47
CA GLY A 21 20.74 7.25 -33.92
C GLY A 21 19.90 6.20 -34.63
N LEU A 22 18.81 6.63 -35.26
CA LEU A 22 18.46 6.07 -36.56
C LEU A 22 18.01 7.19 -37.51
N CYS A 23 18.87 7.42 -38.49
CA CYS A 23 18.60 8.15 -39.72
C CYS A 23 17.43 7.51 -40.48
N LEU A 24 16.54 8.35 -41.02
CA LEU A 24 15.78 7.98 -42.20
C LEU A 24 15.74 9.16 -43.17
N LEU A 25 16.45 8.96 -44.27
CA LEU A 25 16.49 9.77 -45.48
C LEU A 25 15.14 9.70 -46.18
N LEU A 26 14.56 10.85 -46.53
CA LEU A 26 13.70 10.99 -47.71
C LEU A 26 14.05 12.30 -48.42
N PHE A 27 14.57 12.18 -49.63
CA PHE A 27 14.73 13.23 -50.63
C PHE A 27 13.36 13.55 -51.26
N ALA A 28 13.05 14.83 -51.47
CA ALA A 28 12.49 15.33 -52.74
C ALA A 28 12.43 16.87 -52.80
N THR A 29 13.18 17.39 -53.79
CA THR A 29 12.89 18.51 -54.70
C THR A 29 12.65 19.93 -54.16
N THR A 30 13.62 20.78 -54.49
CA THR A 30 13.64 22.25 -54.52
C THR A 30 12.77 22.84 -55.64
N ILE A 31 12.00 23.89 -55.33
CA ILE A 31 11.58 24.95 -56.28
C ILE A 31 11.77 26.31 -55.57
N PRO A 32 12.35 27.36 -56.20
CA PRO A 32 12.57 28.66 -55.57
C PRO A 32 11.45 29.67 -55.90
N ALA A 33 11.05 30.50 -54.94
CA ALA A 33 10.37 31.77 -55.22
C ALA A 33 10.47 32.76 -54.02
N ALA A 34 11.12 33.90 -54.31
CA ALA A 34 11.07 35.29 -53.81
C ALA A 34 10.58 35.69 -52.39
N PRO A 35 11.05 36.84 -51.84
CA PRO A 35 10.93 37.19 -50.42
C PRO A 35 9.76 38.15 -50.07
N SER A 36 9.39 38.12 -48.78
CA SER A 36 8.63 39.09 -47.95
C SER A 36 7.13 38.82 -47.71
N PRO A 37 6.53 39.30 -46.60
CA PRO A 37 7.08 39.99 -45.43
C PRO A 37 6.94 39.17 -44.12
N ALA A 38 7.65 39.59 -43.07
CA ALA A 38 7.61 38.98 -41.75
C ALA A 38 6.18 38.95 -41.15
N PRO A 39 5.69 37.80 -40.67
CA PRO A 39 4.55 37.78 -39.76
C PRO A 39 5.01 38.11 -38.34
N ALA A 40 4.22 38.94 -37.67
CA ALA A 40 4.41 39.36 -36.29
C ALA A 40 4.67 38.19 -35.35
N ALA A 41 5.70 38.32 -34.51
CA ALA A 41 6.04 37.37 -33.47
C ALA A 41 5.06 37.45 -32.28
N ALA A 42 4.00 36.64 -32.30
CA ALA A 42 3.24 36.19 -31.13
C ALA A 42 2.23 35.09 -31.57
N PRO A 43 2.62 33.78 -31.53
CA PRO A 43 1.82 32.80 -30.77
C PRO A 43 2.59 31.57 -30.21
N VAL A 44 3.93 31.53 -30.26
CA VAL A 44 4.69 30.29 -29.96
C VAL A 44 4.78 29.96 -28.46
N ALA A 45 4.71 30.98 -27.59
CA ALA A 45 4.84 30.79 -26.14
C ALA A 45 3.61 30.10 -25.51
N ASP A 46 2.40 30.46 -25.91
CA ASP A 46 1.16 29.86 -25.38
C ASP A 46 1.02 28.38 -25.74
N ALA A 47 1.39 28.01 -26.97
CA ALA A 47 1.33 26.61 -27.43
C ALA A 47 2.29 25.70 -26.65
N ALA A 48 3.45 26.22 -26.21
CA ALA A 48 4.42 25.45 -25.41
C ALA A 48 3.98 25.27 -23.95
N VAL A 49 3.33 26.30 -23.38
CA VAL A 49 2.72 26.24 -22.03
C VAL A 49 1.58 25.22 -22.01
N ASP A 50 0.72 25.22 -23.03
CA ASP A 50 -0.39 24.28 -23.17
C ASP A 50 0.08 22.83 -23.38
N ALA A 51 1.11 22.62 -24.22
CA ALA A 51 1.70 21.30 -24.42
C ALA A 51 2.31 20.71 -23.12
N GLY A 52 2.97 21.55 -22.32
CA GLY A 52 3.52 21.15 -21.02
C GLY A 52 2.44 20.76 -20.00
N LEU A 53 1.33 21.50 -19.95
CA LEU A 53 0.19 21.18 -19.08
C LEU A 53 -0.52 19.89 -19.50
N GLU A 54 -0.67 19.63 -20.79
CA GLU A 54 -1.25 18.38 -21.26
C GLU A 54 -0.38 17.16 -20.93
N GLU A 55 0.94 17.28 -21.00
CA GLU A 55 1.88 16.25 -20.52
C GLU A 55 1.66 15.96 -19.02
N ILE A 56 1.62 17.00 -18.18
CA ILE A 56 1.39 16.89 -16.73
C ILE A 56 0.05 16.20 -16.44
N ARG A 57 -1.02 16.60 -17.15
CA ARG A 57 -2.36 16.00 -17.02
C ARG A 57 -2.38 14.54 -17.46
N ALA A 58 -1.65 14.19 -18.52
CA ALA A 58 -1.54 12.81 -18.99
C ALA A 58 -0.83 11.94 -17.96
N LEU A 59 0.30 12.41 -17.40
CA LEU A 59 1.06 11.73 -16.35
C LEU A 59 0.21 11.46 -15.10
N ALA A 60 -0.56 12.45 -14.64
CA ALA A 60 -1.47 12.27 -13.52
C ALA A 60 -2.57 11.25 -13.83
N ARG A 61 -3.17 11.29 -15.04
CA ARG A 61 -4.23 10.36 -15.47
C ARG A 61 -3.76 8.90 -15.55
N ILE A 62 -2.51 8.65 -15.95
CA ILE A 62 -1.95 7.29 -16.01
C ILE A 62 -1.44 6.77 -14.66
N GLY A 63 -1.70 7.50 -13.56
CA GLY A 63 -1.31 7.07 -12.22
C GLY A 63 0.12 7.41 -11.83
N ALA A 64 0.77 8.38 -12.48
CA ALA A 64 2.09 8.89 -12.14
C ALA A 64 2.08 10.33 -11.57
N PRO A 65 1.29 10.63 -10.52
CA PRO A 65 1.13 12.01 -10.02
C PRO A 65 2.41 12.58 -9.38
N ALA A 66 3.28 11.77 -8.79
CA ALA A 66 4.57 12.23 -8.27
C ALA A 66 5.51 12.72 -9.39
N LEU A 67 5.51 12.03 -10.54
CA LEU A 67 6.26 12.46 -11.73
C LEU A 67 5.65 13.74 -12.31
N ALA A 68 4.32 13.85 -12.35
CA ALA A 68 3.63 15.06 -12.78
C ALA A 68 4.01 16.28 -11.91
N LEU A 69 4.06 16.13 -10.58
CA LEU A 69 4.53 17.18 -9.65
C LEU A 69 6.01 17.53 -9.86
N HIS A 70 6.86 16.53 -10.14
CA HIS A 70 8.27 16.79 -10.46
C HIS A 70 8.45 17.59 -11.76
N VAL A 71 7.66 17.29 -12.79
CA VAL A 71 7.64 18.08 -14.04
C VAL A 71 7.18 19.51 -13.77
N LEU A 72 6.14 19.69 -12.95
CA LEU A 72 5.71 21.01 -12.49
C LEU A 72 6.85 21.76 -11.77
N ASP A 73 7.58 21.12 -10.86
CA ASP A 73 8.68 21.75 -10.12
C ASP A 73 9.86 22.18 -11.01
N THR A 74 10.11 21.44 -12.10
CA THR A 74 11.28 21.66 -12.95
C THR A 74 11.01 22.60 -14.12
N ARG A 75 9.76 22.69 -14.60
CA ARG A 75 9.42 23.42 -15.83
C ARG A 75 8.46 24.60 -15.64
N GLN A 76 7.93 24.82 -14.43
CA GLN A 76 7.04 25.97 -14.18
C GLN A 76 7.80 27.28 -14.48
N PRO A 77 7.24 28.18 -15.31
CA PRO A 77 7.87 29.47 -15.59
C PRO A 77 7.98 30.31 -14.31
N SER A 78 8.83 31.34 -14.25
CA SER A 78 8.78 32.24 -13.09
C SER A 78 7.59 33.20 -13.15
N VAL A 79 7.12 33.67 -11.99
CA VAL A 79 6.00 34.65 -11.92
C VAL A 79 6.34 35.96 -12.61
N SER A 80 7.62 36.36 -12.58
CA SER A 80 8.12 37.56 -13.26
C SER A 80 8.16 37.43 -14.78
N GLU A 81 8.35 36.22 -15.31
CA GLU A 81 8.44 35.97 -16.75
C GLU A 81 7.07 35.75 -17.39
N ALA A 82 6.21 34.95 -16.75
CA ALA A 82 4.91 34.59 -17.30
C ALA A 82 3.88 34.32 -16.20
N SER A 83 3.31 35.40 -15.65
CA SER A 83 2.36 35.32 -14.52
C SER A 83 1.11 34.49 -14.84
N GLU A 84 0.52 34.62 -16.04
CA GLU A 84 -0.66 33.85 -16.44
C GLU A 84 -0.37 32.35 -16.59
N ALA A 85 0.72 32.01 -17.26
CA ALA A 85 1.18 30.62 -17.38
C ALA A 85 1.49 30.02 -16.01
N TRP A 86 2.15 30.77 -15.12
CA TRP A 86 2.41 30.33 -13.76
C TRP A 86 1.12 29.99 -13.01
N MET A 87 0.11 30.86 -13.11
CA MET A 87 -1.20 30.66 -12.48
C MET A 87 -1.91 29.41 -13.01
N ALA A 88 -1.83 29.12 -14.31
CA ALA A 88 -2.41 27.91 -14.91
C ALA A 88 -1.73 26.64 -14.38
N TRP A 89 -0.39 26.64 -14.29
CA TRP A 89 0.39 25.54 -13.72
C TRP A 89 0.10 25.32 -12.24
N GLU A 90 -0.11 26.40 -11.49
CA GLU A 90 -0.42 26.31 -10.09
C GLU A 90 -1.83 25.75 -9.83
N ARG A 91 -2.82 26.08 -10.68
CA ARG A 91 -4.14 25.44 -10.66
C ARG A 91 -4.06 23.93 -10.89
N GLU A 92 -3.22 23.51 -11.83
CA GLU A 92 -2.99 22.08 -12.13
C GLU A 92 -2.31 21.37 -10.96
N ARG A 93 -1.32 22.01 -10.32
CA ARG A 93 -0.67 21.49 -9.10
C ARG A 93 -1.68 21.27 -7.98
N VAL A 94 -2.52 22.27 -7.70
CA VAL A 94 -3.57 22.17 -6.67
C VAL A 94 -4.52 21.02 -6.98
N ARG A 95 -4.91 20.84 -8.25
CA ARG A 95 -5.75 19.71 -8.69
C ARG A 95 -5.10 18.35 -8.40
N ILE A 96 -3.80 18.21 -8.68
CA ILE A 96 -3.06 16.95 -8.42
C ILE A 96 -2.93 16.69 -6.92
N LEU A 97 -2.53 17.69 -6.13
CA LEU A 97 -2.37 17.56 -4.68
C LEU A 97 -3.70 17.21 -3.99
N ALA A 98 -4.79 17.88 -4.37
CA ALA A 98 -6.13 17.57 -3.87
C ALA A 98 -6.56 16.14 -4.23
N ALA A 99 -6.30 15.69 -5.46
CA ALA A 99 -6.61 14.33 -5.89
C ALA A 99 -5.80 13.25 -5.15
N GLN A 100 -4.60 13.58 -4.69
CA GLN A 100 -3.77 12.70 -3.86
C GLN A 100 -4.10 12.77 -2.36
N GLY A 101 -4.94 13.73 -1.94
CA GLY A 101 -5.19 14.02 -0.52
C GLY A 101 -4.00 14.63 0.21
N ASP A 102 -3.01 15.21 -0.50
CA ASP A 102 -1.87 15.89 0.13
C ASP A 102 -2.24 17.34 0.50
N TRP A 103 -3.13 17.45 1.48
CA TRP A 103 -3.66 18.72 1.97
C TRP A 103 -2.58 19.57 2.63
N VAL A 104 -1.57 18.96 3.24
CA VAL A 104 -0.46 19.65 3.91
C VAL A 104 0.39 20.40 2.88
N ALA A 105 0.78 19.74 1.79
CA ALA A 105 1.54 20.40 0.72
C ALA A 105 0.71 21.49 0.03
N LEU A 106 -0.58 21.22 -0.20
CA LEU A 106 -1.52 22.18 -0.81
C LEU A 106 -1.63 23.46 0.03
N ALA A 107 -1.93 23.35 1.33
CA ALA A 107 -2.07 24.50 2.23
C ALA A 107 -0.78 25.32 2.30
N ARG A 108 0.38 24.67 2.47
CA ARG A 108 1.68 25.34 2.49
C ARG A 108 1.96 26.10 1.20
N ARG A 109 1.62 25.50 0.06
CA ARG A 109 1.85 26.11 -1.25
C ARG A 109 0.95 27.32 -1.49
N MET A 110 -0.33 27.22 -1.12
CA MET A 110 -1.29 28.33 -1.28
C MET A 110 -1.04 29.50 -0.33
N ALA A 111 -0.52 29.22 0.89
CA ALA A 111 -0.08 30.27 1.81
C ALA A 111 1.10 31.09 1.27
N ALA A 112 1.91 30.53 0.36
CA ALA A 112 3.13 31.14 -0.18
C ALA A 112 2.93 31.83 -1.54
N VAL A 113 1.69 32.07 -1.97
CA VAL A 113 1.39 32.72 -3.25
C VAL A 113 1.88 34.18 -3.25
N PRO A 114 2.64 34.64 -4.28
CA PRO A 114 3.20 35.99 -4.31
C PRO A 114 2.15 37.11 -4.26
N ALA A 115 2.45 38.16 -3.49
CA ALA A 115 1.59 39.34 -3.37
C ALA A 115 1.45 40.14 -4.68
N SER A 116 2.36 39.96 -5.64
CA SER A 116 2.34 40.63 -6.95
C SER A 116 1.26 40.10 -7.90
N LEU A 117 0.72 38.90 -7.66
CA LEU A 117 -0.31 38.30 -8.52
C LEU A 117 -1.67 38.99 -8.37
N PRO A 118 -2.58 38.91 -9.36
CA PRO A 118 -3.90 39.54 -9.29
C PRO A 118 -4.69 39.18 -8.03
N ALA A 119 -5.46 40.12 -7.49
CA ALA A 119 -6.24 39.93 -6.27
C ALA A 119 -7.23 38.76 -6.38
N SER A 120 -7.82 38.53 -7.56
CA SER A 120 -8.69 37.39 -7.86
C SER A 120 -7.97 36.05 -7.69
N PHE A 121 -6.73 35.92 -8.17
CA PHE A 121 -5.94 34.70 -8.01
C PHE A 121 -5.51 34.49 -6.56
N ARG A 122 -5.08 35.55 -5.86
CA ARG A 122 -4.76 35.45 -4.42
C ARG A 122 -5.98 35.00 -3.62
N ARG A 123 -7.17 35.52 -3.93
CA ARG A 123 -8.45 35.10 -3.31
C ARG A 123 -8.73 33.63 -3.58
N TRP A 124 -8.62 33.19 -4.83
CA TRP A 124 -8.73 31.77 -5.20
C TRP A 124 -7.75 30.90 -4.40
N ALA A 125 -6.48 31.29 -4.31
CA ALA A 125 -5.46 30.54 -3.57
C ALA A 125 -5.79 30.45 -2.07
N ARG A 126 -6.20 31.55 -1.44
CA ARG A 126 -6.63 31.57 -0.04
C ARG A 126 -7.88 30.72 0.20
N THR A 127 -8.82 30.66 -0.75
CA THR A 127 -9.96 29.71 -0.67
C THR A 127 -9.46 28.27 -0.67
N ARG A 128 -8.53 27.90 -1.57
CA ARG A 128 -7.94 26.55 -1.62
C ARG A 128 -7.10 26.23 -0.37
N GLU A 129 -6.42 27.21 0.20
CA GLU A 129 -5.75 27.09 1.51
C GLU A 129 -6.76 26.77 2.62
N ALA A 130 -7.86 27.53 2.70
CA ALA A 130 -8.91 27.30 3.69
C ALA A 130 -9.54 25.91 3.56
N GLU A 131 -9.80 25.44 2.35
CA GLU A 131 -10.27 24.08 2.08
C GLU A 131 -9.31 23.03 2.61
N ALA A 132 -8.03 23.13 2.25
CA ALA A 132 -7.03 22.19 2.72
C ALA A 132 -6.85 22.22 4.24
N LEU A 133 -7.01 23.38 4.89
CA LEU A 133 -7.03 23.48 6.36
C LEU A 133 -8.24 22.79 6.97
N VAL A 134 -9.42 22.89 6.34
CA VAL A 134 -10.64 22.16 6.77
C VAL A 134 -10.42 20.65 6.67
N GLU A 135 -9.88 20.16 5.55
CA GLU A 135 -9.58 18.73 5.35
C GLU A 135 -8.47 18.21 6.29
N GLN A 136 -7.58 19.08 6.76
CA GLN A 136 -6.58 18.78 7.80
C GLN A 136 -7.13 18.82 9.24
N HIS A 137 -8.44 19.02 9.43
CA HIS A 137 -9.06 19.24 10.74
C HIS A 137 -8.48 20.45 11.51
N GLN A 138 -7.90 21.43 10.81
CA GLN A 138 -7.39 22.68 11.38
C GLN A 138 -8.45 23.79 11.32
N GLY A 139 -9.64 23.49 11.85
CA GLY A 139 -10.84 24.32 11.68
C GLY A 139 -10.67 25.76 12.18
N ARG A 140 -10.01 25.96 13.32
CA ARG A 140 -9.73 27.31 13.86
C ARG A 140 -8.93 28.19 12.88
N GLN A 141 -7.89 27.64 12.25
CA GLN A 141 -7.08 28.37 11.27
C GLN A 141 -7.88 28.66 10.01
N ALA A 142 -8.62 27.66 9.51
CA ALA A 142 -9.52 27.85 8.37
C ALA A 142 -10.54 28.97 8.64
N ARG A 143 -11.18 29.00 9.81
CA ARG A 143 -12.14 30.06 10.20
C ARG A 143 -11.49 31.44 10.32
N HIS A 144 -10.25 31.52 10.78
CA HIS A 144 -9.51 32.78 10.81
C HIS A 144 -9.32 33.31 9.39
N LEU A 145 -8.80 32.48 8.49
CA LEU A 145 -8.59 32.84 7.09
C LEU A 145 -9.89 33.19 6.37
N LEU A 146 -10.94 32.38 6.56
CA LEU A 146 -12.26 32.63 5.95
C LEU A 146 -12.88 33.94 6.47
N ARG A 147 -12.67 34.29 7.75
CA ARG A 147 -13.11 35.58 8.28
C ARG A 147 -12.42 36.73 7.57
N GLU A 148 -11.11 36.65 7.36
CA GLU A 148 -10.37 37.68 6.60
C GLU A 148 -10.88 37.80 5.16
N LEU A 149 -11.17 36.67 4.49
CA LEU A 149 -11.72 36.68 3.14
C LEU A 149 -13.12 37.31 3.05
N ILE A 150 -13.99 37.00 4.01
CA ILE A 150 -15.36 37.52 4.06
C ILE A 150 -15.38 39.03 4.30
N TRP A 151 -14.56 39.54 5.21
CA TRP A 151 -14.60 40.94 5.63
C TRP A 151 -13.57 41.84 4.95
N GLY A 152 -12.55 41.27 4.29
CA GLY A 152 -11.43 42.02 3.70
C GLY A 152 -11.58 42.39 2.22
N GLY A 153 -12.67 41.99 1.56
CA GLY A 153 -12.92 42.26 0.13
C GLY A 153 -14.05 43.26 -0.14
N VAL A 154 -14.12 43.79 -1.37
CA VAL A 154 -15.28 44.55 -1.84
C VAL A 154 -16.50 43.61 -1.91
N PRO A 155 -17.67 43.96 -1.33
CA PRO A 155 -18.82 43.05 -1.25
C PRO A 155 -19.26 42.44 -2.59
N ASP A 156 -19.24 43.22 -3.67
CA ASP A 156 -19.69 42.77 -5.00
C ASP A 156 -18.76 41.71 -5.61
N ASP A 157 -17.45 41.77 -5.34
CA ASP A 157 -16.49 40.77 -5.82
C ASP A 157 -16.67 39.39 -5.16
N ASN A 158 -17.37 39.35 -4.02
CA ASN A 158 -17.51 38.17 -3.17
C ASN A 158 -18.85 37.45 -3.34
N ALA A 159 -19.81 38.05 -4.04
CA ALA A 159 -21.20 37.58 -4.03
C ALA A 159 -21.34 36.08 -4.39
N GLU A 160 -20.58 35.61 -5.39
CA GLU A 160 -20.62 34.22 -5.86
C GLU A 160 -19.83 33.24 -4.97
N THR A 161 -18.78 33.70 -4.29
CA THR A 161 -17.88 32.84 -3.47
C THR A 161 -18.26 32.81 -1.99
N LEU A 162 -19.05 33.78 -1.52
CA LEU A 162 -19.48 33.87 -0.13
C LEU A 162 -20.25 32.62 0.35
N PRO A 163 -21.16 32.00 -0.45
CA PRO A 163 -21.78 30.73 -0.06
C PRO A 163 -20.76 29.61 0.16
N GLU A 164 -19.75 29.50 -0.69
CA GLU A 164 -18.67 28.50 -0.56
C GLU A 164 -17.90 28.68 0.75
N TRP A 165 -17.52 29.91 1.08
CA TRP A 165 -16.82 30.21 2.34
C TRP A 165 -17.67 29.92 3.56
N ARG A 166 -18.97 30.21 3.52
CA ARG A 166 -19.89 29.88 4.61
C ARG A 166 -20.03 28.37 4.80
N ARG A 167 -20.08 27.59 3.71
CA ARG A 167 -20.03 26.12 3.77
C ARG A 167 -18.73 25.62 4.40
N LEU A 168 -17.58 26.22 4.06
CA LEU A 168 -16.30 25.86 4.68
C LEU A 168 -16.27 26.18 6.18
N ILE A 169 -16.87 27.30 6.61
CA ILE A 169 -17.05 27.60 8.05
C ILE A 169 -17.88 26.50 8.72
N ILE A 170 -19.03 26.12 8.14
CA ILE A 170 -19.88 25.04 8.69
C ILE A 170 -19.09 23.73 8.79
N ARG A 171 -18.42 23.30 7.70
CA ARG A 171 -17.59 22.08 7.68
C ARG A 171 -16.46 22.14 8.71
N SER A 172 -15.84 23.31 8.92
CA SER A 172 -14.79 23.47 9.93
C SER A 172 -15.29 23.23 11.37
N TYR A 173 -16.52 23.64 11.69
CA TYR A 173 -17.11 23.37 13.02
C TYR A 173 -17.47 21.89 13.17
N VAL A 174 -18.01 21.27 12.11
CA VAL A 174 -18.32 19.85 12.08
C VAL A 174 -17.06 19.01 12.31
N ASN A 175 -15.96 19.33 11.62
CA ASN A 175 -14.68 18.61 11.73
C ASN A 175 -14.05 18.71 13.13
N GLU A 176 -14.39 19.74 13.91
CA GLU A 176 -13.93 19.94 15.29
C GLU A 176 -14.94 19.47 16.34
N GLY A 177 -16.07 18.86 15.94
CA GLY A 177 -17.10 18.41 16.87
C GLY A 177 -17.96 19.52 17.49
N GLN A 178 -17.82 20.77 17.03
CA GLN A 178 -18.54 21.95 17.56
C GLN A 178 -19.94 22.04 16.93
N MET A 179 -20.83 21.12 17.30
CA MET A 179 -22.14 20.97 16.64
C MET A 179 -23.09 22.16 16.88
N ASP A 180 -23.05 22.79 18.06
CA ASP A 180 -23.88 23.96 18.35
C ASP A 180 -23.51 25.17 17.47
N ASP A 181 -22.21 25.40 17.29
CA ASP A 181 -21.69 26.45 16.40
C ASP A 181 -21.95 26.12 14.94
N ALA A 182 -21.81 24.85 14.53
CA ALA A 182 -22.16 24.38 13.19
C ALA A 182 -23.64 24.67 12.87
N ARG A 183 -24.56 24.41 13.82
CA ARG A 183 -25.99 24.73 13.66
C ARG A 183 -26.25 26.23 13.55
N THR A 184 -25.58 27.03 14.37
CA THR A 184 -25.70 28.49 14.30
C THR A 184 -25.22 29.00 12.94
N ALA A 185 -24.11 28.46 12.43
CA ALA A 185 -23.59 28.79 11.10
C ALA A 185 -24.54 28.36 9.97
N VAL A 186 -25.17 27.17 10.07
CA VAL A 186 -26.21 26.72 9.13
C VAL A 186 -27.43 27.63 9.17
N GLN A 187 -27.89 28.02 10.36
CA GLN A 187 -29.04 28.91 10.48
C GLN A 187 -28.74 30.28 9.83
N ARG A 188 -27.51 30.78 10.00
CA ARG A 188 -27.07 32.00 9.35
C ARG A 188 -27.02 31.85 7.82
N PHE A 189 -26.44 30.76 7.33
CA PHE A 189 -26.44 30.45 5.90
C PHE A 189 -27.86 30.44 5.33
N ARG A 190 -28.82 29.85 6.04
CA ARG A 190 -30.22 29.81 5.59
C ARG A 190 -30.91 31.16 5.56
N GLN A 191 -30.58 32.06 6.48
CA GLN A 191 -31.09 33.43 6.46
C GLN A 191 -30.62 34.18 5.22
N ASP A 192 -29.38 33.93 4.81
CA ASP A 192 -28.75 34.63 3.69
C ASP A 192 -29.09 33.97 2.32
N TYR A 193 -29.32 32.64 2.28
CA TYR A 193 -29.43 31.86 1.02
C TYR A 193 -30.63 30.88 0.92
N GLY A 194 -31.53 30.86 1.89
CA GLY A 194 -32.65 29.90 1.92
C GLY A 194 -32.22 28.47 2.26
N GLU A 195 -32.93 27.45 1.78
CA GLU A 195 -32.59 26.04 2.12
C GLU A 195 -31.30 25.53 1.47
N GLY A 196 -30.80 26.22 0.44
CA GLY A 196 -29.61 25.81 -0.32
C GLY A 196 -29.86 24.63 -1.26
N GLU A 197 -28.76 24.05 -1.73
CA GLU A 197 -28.75 22.89 -2.63
C GLU A 197 -28.89 21.57 -1.85
N LEU A 198 -28.99 20.45 -2.56
CA LEU A 198 -29.08 19.12 -1.93
C LEU A 198 -27.96 18.86 -0.91
N ASP A 199 -26.72 19.23 -1.24
CA ASP A 199 -25.57 19.06 -0.35
C ASP A 199 -25.72 19.88 0.94
N ASP A 200 -26.33 21.06 0.88
CA ASP A 200 -26.60 21.90 2.04
C ASP A 200 -27.66 21.25 2.94
N ILE A 201 -28.69 20.66 2.34
CA ILE A 201 -29.74 19.89 3.04
C ILE A 201 -29.13 18.65 3.72
N LEU A 202 -28.29 17.89 3.03
CA LEU A 202 -27.61 16.71 3.57
C LEU A 202 -26.65 17.08 4.72
N LEU A 203 -25.86 18.14 4.55
CA LEU A 203 -24.98 18.66 5.59
C LEU A 203 -25.77 19.09 6.83
N ARG A 204 -26.85 19.84 6.65
CA ARG A 204 -27.73 20.25 7.74
C ARG A 204 -28.38 19.06 8.44
N ALA A 205 -28.94 18.12 7.70
CA ALA A 205 -29.56 16.92 8.28
C ALA A 205 -28.54 16.12 9.10
N ARG A 206 -27.29 16.01 8.62
CA ARG A 206 -26.20 15.37 9.35
C ARG A 206 -25.86 16.11 10.64
N ILE A 207 -25.78 17.44 10.62
CA ILE A 207 -25.54 18.25 11.81
C ILE A 207 -26.67 18.06 12.84
N GLU A 208 -27.93 18.08 12.42
CA GLU A 208 -29.06 17.85 13.32
C GLU A 208 -29.03 16.44 13.93
N LEU A 209 -28.69 15.42 13.13
CA LEU A 209 -28.48 14.05 13.63
C LEU A 209 -27.38 13.96 14.67
N LEU A 210 -26.23 14.57 14.40
CA LEU A 210 -25.09 14.61 15.32
C LEU A 210 -25.41 15.38 16.60
N SER A 211 -26.34 16.32 16.52
CA SER A 211 -26.81 17.12 17.66
C SER A 211 -27.98 16.48 18.42
N GLY A 212 -28.32 15.22 18.13
CA GLY A 212 -29.40 14.48 18.80
C GLY A 212 -30.82 14.86 18.33
N ARG A 213 -30.97 15.70 17.31
CA ARG A 213 -32.26 16.16 16.76
C ARG A 213 -32.65 15.36 15.51
N ALA A 214 -32.73 14.05 15.70
CA ALA A 214 -32.97 13.11 14.62
C ALA A 214 -34.37 13.26 13.98
N ASP A 215 -35.34 13.74 14.73
CA ASP A 215 -36.69 14.09 14.26
C ASP A 215 -36.68 15.26 13.27
N VAL A 216 -35.92 16.31 13.55
CA VAL A 216 -35.74 17.46 12.65
C VAL A 216 -35.07 17.01 11.35
N ALA A 217 -34.02 16.19 11.46
CA ALA A 217 -33.34 15.64 10.29
C ALA A 217 -34.26 14.76 9.44
N ALA A 218 -35.07 13.89 10.06
CA ALA A 218 -35.99 13.03 9.33
C ALA A 218 -37.06 13.83 8.57
N THR A 219 -37.57 14.90 9.17
CA THR A 219 -38.54 15.82 8.54
C THR A 219 -37.91 16.54 7.36
N LEU A 220 -36.69 17.07 7.52
CA LEU A 220 -35.95 17.78 6.47
C LEU A 220 -35.74 16.89 5.23
N LEU A 221 -35.43 15.61 5.43
CA LEU A 221 -35.13 14.67 4.36
C LEU A 221 -36.38 14.05 3.71
N ALA A 222 -37.57 14.22 4.30
CA ALA A 222 -38.77 13.50 3.89
C ALA A 222 -39.23 13.78 2.45
N ALA A 223 -39.09 15.03 1.99
CA ALA A 223 -39.53 15.42 0.66
C ALA A 223 -38.70 14.80 -0.49
N ARG A 224 -37.48 14.32 -0.20
CA ARG A 224 -36.51 13.83 -1.19
C ARG A 224 -36.04 12.40 -0.91
N SER A 225 -36.83 11.62 -0.15
CA SER A 225 -36.45 10.27 0.30
C SER A 225 -36.19 9.25 -0.83
N ASN A 226 -36.58 9.57 -2.06
CA ASN A 226 -36.35 8.74 -3.23
C ASN A 226 -34.90 8.83 -3.74
N GLU A 227 -34.17 9.89 -3.38
CA GLU A 227 -32.75 10.02 -3.71
C GLU A 227 -31.93 9.08 -2.83
N PRO A 228 -30.97 8.31 -3.40
CA PRO A 228 -30.21 7.29 -2.67
C PRO A 228 -29.61 7.75 -1.33
N GLU A 229 -28.84 8.83 -1.33
CA GLU A 229 -28.10 9.30 -0.16
C GLU A 229 -29.03 9.88 0.91
N VAL A 230 -30.06 10.61 0.46
CA VAL A 230 -31.12 11.15 1.30
C VAL A 230 -31.87 10.01 1.99
N GLY A 231 -32.25 8.97 1.25
CA GLY A 231 -32.97 7.82 1.78
C GLY A 231 -32.16 7.07 2.86
N VAL A 232 -30.85 6.90 2.67
CA VAL A 232 -29.96 6.30 3.67
C VAL A 232 -29.92 7.15 4.94
N LEU A 233 -29.69 8.46 4.82
CA LEU A 233 -29.62 9.36 5.95
C LEU A 233 -30.97 9.47 6.69
N GLN A 234 -32.07 9.44 5.94
CA GLN A 234 -33.42 9.46 6.50
C GLN A 234 -33.71 8.18 7.29
N LEU A 235 -33.28 7.00 6.81
CA LEU A 235 -33.43 5.76 7.58
C LEU A 235 -32.70 5.81 8.91
N LEU A 236 -31.48 6.37 8.93
CA LEU A 236 -30.73 6.59 10.16
C LEU A 236 -31.45 7.58 11.10
N ALA A 237 -31.98 8.67 10.54
CA ALA A 237 -32.75 9.65 11.30
C ALA A 237 -34.02 9.06 11.92
N GLN A 238 -34.77 8.27 11.15
CA GLN A 238 -35.96 7.56 11.62
C GLN A 238 -35.63 6.55 12.73
N LEU A 239 -34.50 5.84 12.62
CA LEU A 239 -34.05 4.91 13.65
C LEU A 239 -33.73 5.63 14.95
N ARG A 240 -32.96 6.72 14.87
CA ARG A 240 -32.46 7.43 16.05
C ARG A 240 -33.50 8.30 16.72
N GLY A 241 -34.39 8.91 15.94
CA GLY A 241 -35.53 9.66 16.44
C GLY A 241 -36.69 8.78 16.92
N ASN A 242 -36.54 7.44 16.90
CA ASN A 242 -37.61 6.48 17.20
C ASN A 242 -38.89 6.69 16.39
N LEU A 243 -38.80 7.33 15.23
CA LEU A 243 -39.94 7.60 14.33
C LEU A 243 -40.37 6.36 13.56
N ARG A 244 -39.48 5.37 13.46
CA ARG A 244 -39.77 4.08 12.84
C ARG A 244 -39.21 2.94 13.68
N PRO A 245 -39.99 1.86 13.92
CA PRO A 245 -39.50 0.72 14.70
C PRO A 245 -38.20 0.15 14.11
N PRO A 246 -37.17 -0.17 14.91
CA PRO A 246 -35.87 -0.61 14.40
C PRO A 246 -35.96 -1.83 13.48
N ARG A 247 -36.87 -2.78 13.76
CA ARG A 247 -37.12 -3.93 12.87
C ARG A 247 -37.56 -3.52 11.46
N LYS A 248 -38.37 -2.46 11.34
CA LYS A 248 -38.83 -1.93 10.05
C LYS A 248 -37.74 -1.13 9.34
N VAL A 249 -36.89 -0.41 10.08
CA VAL A 249 -35.69 0.23 9.52
C VAL A 249 -34.73 -0.82 8.96
N MET A 250 -34.41 -1.84 9.77
CA MET A 250 -33.56 -2.96 9.35
C MET A 250 -34.05 -3.63 8.06
N GLN A 251 -35.34 -3.93 7.99
CA GLN A 251 -35.97 -4.49 6.79
C GLN A 251 -35.91 -3.53 5.59
N ALA A 252 -36.07 -2.22 5.82
CA ALA A 252 -35.92 -1.24 4.75
C ALA A 252 -34.48 -1.21 4.22
N ALA A 253 -33.48 -1.08 5.11
CA ALA A 253 -32.08 -1.04 4.73
C ALA A 253 -31.64 -2.32 3.97
N LEU A 254 -32.06 -3.51 4.43
CA LEU A 254 -31.84 -4.76 3.70
C LEU A 254 -32.51 -4.82 2.33
N ARG A 255 -33.66 -4.15 2.14
CA ARG A 255 -34.29 -4.02 0.81
C ARG A 255 -33.50 -3.08 -0.09
N HIS A 256 -33.03 -1.94 0.43
CA HIS A 256 -32.21 -0.99 -0.32
C HIS A 256 -30.93 -1.66 -0.82
N LEU A 257 -30.26 -2.49 0.00
CA LEU A 257 -29.07 -3.26 -0.38
C LEU A 257 -29.24 -4.17 -1.60
N ARG A 258 -30.47 -4.44 -2.05
CA ARG A 258 -30.75 -5.24 -3.26
C ARG A 258 -31.01 -4.38 -4.51
N GLY A 259 -30.99 -3.06 -4.38
CA GLY A 259 -31.21 -2.14 -5.49
C GLY A 259 -29.95 -1.97 -6.35
N GLU A 260 -30.13 -1.84 -7.67
CA GLU A 260 -29.04 -1.67 -8.64
C GLU A 260 -28.27 -0.35 -8.48
N TRP A 261 -28.88 0.65 -7.83
CA TRP A 261 -28.30 1.97 -7.57
C TRP A 261 -27.30 1.99 -6.40
N VAL A 262 -27.16 0.89 -5.65
CA VAL A 262 -26.30 0.86 -4.46
C VAL A 262 -24.85 0.65 -4.85
N ASN A 263 -24.05 1.71 -4.77
CA ASN A 263 -22.60 1.62 -4.83
C ASN A 263 -22.02 1.08 -3.50
N VAL A 264 -20.71 0.79 -3.49
CA VAL A 264 -20.03 0.20 -2.32
C VAL A 264 -20.10 1.12 -1.09
N GLY A 265 -20.02 2.44 -1.27
CA GLY A 265 -20.11 3.41 -0.18
C GLY A 265 -21.47 3.33 0.51
N LEU A 266 -22.56 3.45 -0.26
CA LEU A 266 -23.92 3.36 0.24
C LEU A 266 -24.24 2.00 0.84
N ALA A 267 -23.70 0.91 0.27
CA ALA A 267 -23.83 -0.43 0.85
C ALA A 267 -23.25 -0.48 2.26
N THR A 268 -22.08 0.14 2.48
CA THR A 268 -21.42 0.19 3.80
C THR A 268 -22.27 0.94 4.81
N GLN A 269 -22.82 2.11 4.44
CA GLN A 269 -23.70 2.89 5.31
C GLN A 269 -24.99 2.11 5.66
N LEU A 270 -25.59 1.45 4.66
CA LEU A 270 -26.78 0.62 4.88
C LEU A 270 -26.50 -0.56 5.80
N TRP A 271 -25.35 -1.24 5.65
CA TRP A 271 -24.95 -2.30 6.57
C TRP A 271 -24.73 -1.79 8.00
N ALA A 272 -24.16 -0.60 8.18
CA ALA A 272 -24.04 0.04 9.48
C ALA A 272 -25.42 0.33 10.12
N ILE A 273 -26.39 0.81 9.34
CA ILE A 273 -27.78 1.02 9.81
C ILE A 273 -28.44 -0.33 10.17
N VAL A 274 -28.22 -1.38 9.38
CA VAL A 274 -28.69 -2.74 9.70
C VAL A 274 -28.09 -3.23 11.01
N ALA A 275 -26.78 -3.02 11.23
CA ALA A 275 -26.11 -3.41 12.47
C ALA A 275 -26.71 -2.69 13.68
N GLU A 276 -26.82 -1.36 13.63
CA GLU A 276 -27.41 -0.55 14.72
C GLU A 276 -28.87 -0.97 14.99
N SER A 277 -29.66 -1.18 13.93
CA SER A 277 -31.06 -1.60 14.05
C SER A 277 -31.19 -2.99 14.67
N ALA A 278 -30.36 -3.94 14.23
CA ALA A 278 -30.37 -5.33 14.71
C ALA A 278 -29.94 -5.44 16.18
N GLN A 279 -28.94 -4.65 16.59
CA GLN A 279 -28.51 -4.53 17.98
C GLN A 279 -29.64 -4.04 18.88
N ARG A 280 -30.38 -2.98 18.48
CA ARG A 280 -31.50 -2.43 19.27
C ARG A 280 -32.64 -3.43 19.52
N ILE A 281 -32.82 -4.43 18.65
CA ILE A 281 -33.88 -5.44 18.78
C ILE A 281 -33.38 -6.80 19.27
N GLY A 282 -32.08 -6.91 19.56
CA GLY A 282 -31.46 -8.18 19.99
C GLY A 282 -31.39 -9.25 18.88
N ASP A 283 -31.45 -8.87 17.60
CA ASP A 283 -31.22 -9.79 16.46
C ASP A 283 -29.71 -9.99 16.25
N ARG A 284 -29.15 -10.88 17.06
CA ARG A 284 -27.71 -11.17 17.14
C ARG A 284 -27.14 -11.70 15.82
N ALA A 285 -27.91 -12.51 15.11
CA ALA A 285 -27.48 -13.09 13.84
C ALA A 285 -27.32 -12.02 12.76
N THR A 286 -28.32 -11.13 12.64
CA THR A 286 -28.27 -10.03 11.68
C THR A 286 -27.21 -9.01 12.07
N ALA A 287 -27.05 -8.71 13.37
CA ALA A 287 -26.02 -7.80 13.86
C ALA A 287 -24.60 -8.27 13.48
N ALA A 288 -24.24 -9.53 13.80
CA ALA A 288 -22.93 -10.08 13.45
C ALA A 288 -22.68 -10.07 11.93
N ARG A 289 -23.67 -10.47 11.12
CA ARG A 289 -23.57 -10.43 9.65
C ARG A 289 -23.37 -9.02 9.12
N ALA A 290 -24.11 -8.05 9.65
CA ALA A 290 -24.03 -6.68 9.19
C ALA A 290 -22.64 -6.08 9.50
N LEU A 291 -22.12 -6.33 10.70
CA LEU A 291 -20.78 -5.91 11.11
C LEU A 291 -19.66 -6.53 10.26
N GLU A 292 -19.76 -7.81 9.87
CA GLU A 292 -18.84 -8.42 8.90
C GLU A 292 -18.78 -7.60 7.60
N ASN A 293 -19.94 -7.19 7.07
CA ASN A 293 -20.01 -6.45 5.81
C ASN A 293 -19.51 -5.01 5.97
N VAL A 294 -19.77 -4.34 7.10
CA VAL A 294 -19.18 -3.03 7.39
C VAL A 294 -17.66 -3.12 7.34
N ILE A 295 -17.07 -4.06 8.09
CA ILE A 295 -15.61 -4.23 8.14
C ILE A 295 -15.02 -4.57 6.76
N ILE A 296 -15.72 -5.37 5.93
CA ILE A 296 -15.29 -5.71 4.57
C ILE A 296 -15.26 -4.48 3.63
N HIS A 297 -16.12 -3.48 3.85
CA HIS A 297 -16.28 -2.37 2.90
C HIS A 297 -15.74 -1.01 3.39
N GLU A 298 -15.59 -0.79 4.70
CA GLU A 298 -15.30 0.52 5.32
C GLU A 298 -14.02 1.22 4.82
N GLY A 299 -12.94 0.50 4.53
CA GLY A 299 -11.70 1.13 4.05
C GLY A 299 -11.68 1.36 2.55
N ARG A 300 -12.84 1.37 1.90
CA ARG A 300 -13.03 2.00 0.58
C ARG A 300 -13.70 3.35 0.70
N GLU A 301 -14.64 3.49 1.65
CA GLU A 301 -15.42 4.71 1.88
C GLU A 301 -15.71 4.84 3.38
N PRO A 302 -15.33 5.96 4.03
CA PRO A 302 -15.53 6.13 5.45
C PRO A 302 -17.03 6.15 5.80
N LEU A 303 -17.35 5.65 6.99
CA LEU A 303 -18.72 5.76 7.51
C LEU A 303 -19.10 7.22 7.69
N MET A 304 -20.37 7.53 7.47
CA MET A 304 -20.88 8.87 7.74
C MET A 304 -20.65 9.21 9.21
N PRO A 305 -20.12 10.42 9.51
CA PRO A 305 -19.98 10.88 10.88
C PRO A 305 -21.30 10.74 11.64
N GLY A 306 -21.21 10.18 12.84
CA GLY A 306 -22.36 9.93 13.71
C GLY A 306 -22.84 8.49 13.71
N LEU A 307 -22.57 7.68 12.68
CA LEU A 307 -22.73 6.23 12.79
C LEU A 307 -21.80 5.67 13.88
N ALA A 308 -22.22 4.58 14.52
CA ALA A 308 -21.38 3.93 15.51
C ALA A 308 -20.02 3.57 14.87
N ARG A 309 -18.93 3.82 15.60
CA ARG A 309 -17.61 3.37 15.16
C ARG A 309 -17.55 1.86 15.32
N PHE A 310 -17.32 1.15 14.23
CA PHE A 310 -17.25 -0.32 14.25
C PHE A 310 -15.80 -0.77 14.25
N GLU A 311 -15.24 -0.91 15.45
CA GLU A 311 -13.90 -1.48 15.62
C GLU A 311 -13.94 -3.01 15.47
N PRO A 312 -12.81 -3.68 15.15
CA PRO A 312 -12.75 -5.14 15.06
C PRO A 312 -13.31 -5.85 16.31
N ASP A 313 -13.09 -5.26 17.49
CA ASP A 313 -13.60 -5.76 18.76
C ASP A 313 -15.13 -5.67 18.88
N THR A 314 -15.78 -4.78 18.14
CA THR A 314 -17.24 -4.72 18.03
C THR A 314 -17.79 -5.98 17.36
N LEU A 315 -17.09 -6.49 16.32
CA LEU A 315 -17.47 -7.73 15.67
C LEU A 315 -17.14 -8.95 16.55
N TRP A 316 -15.99 -8.98 17.23
CA TRP A 316 -15.71 -10.03 18.22
C TRP A 316 -16.80 -10.12 19.29
N ASN A 317 -17.22 -8.99 19.85
CA ASN A 317 -18.31 -8.96 20.83
C ASN A 317 -19.64 -9.45 20.25
N ALA A 318 -19.98 -9.07 19.01
CA ALA A 318 -21.18 -9.54 18.34
C ALA A 318 -21.17 -11.07 18.09
N TYR A 319 -20.02 -11.62 17.71
CA TYR A 319 -19.83 -13.07 17.63
C TYR A 319 -20.02 -13.75 18.98
N LEU A 320 -19.42 -13.21 20.04
CA LEU A 320 -19.54 -13.77 21.39
C LEU A 320 -20.98 -13.72 21.91
N ASP A 321 -21.70 -12.61 21.72
CA ASP A 321 -23.10 -12.49 22.11
C ASP A 321 -23.98 -13.48 21.32
N TYR A 322 -23.78 -13.59 20.00
CA TYR A 322 -24.54 -14.54 19.19
C TYR A 322 -24.25 -16.00 19.58
N ALA A 323 -22.99 -16.35 19.78
CA ALA A 323 -22.59 -17.68 20.22
C ALA A 323 -23.18 -18.02 21.59
N THR A 324 -23.08 -17.10 22.55
CA THR A 324 -23.61 -17.28 23.91
C THR A 324 -25.12 -17.50 23.87
N TRP A 325 -25.86 -16.71 23.08
CA TRP A 325 -27.30 -16.91 22.90
C TRP A 325 -27.64 -18.29 22.31
N VAL A 326 -26.87 -18.75 21.31
CA VAL A 326 -27.04 -20.09 20.72
C VAL A 326 -26.76 -21.18 21.76
N GLY A 327 -25.65 -21.05 22.50
CA GLY A 327 -25.22 -22.02 23.50
C GLY A 327 -26.19 -22.13 24.66
N ASN A 328 -26.67 -21.01 25.18
CA ASN A 328 -27.68 -20.99 26.26
C ASN A 328 -28.97 -21.71 25.85
N ARG A 329 -29.44 -21.50 24.62
CA ARG A 329 -30.62 -22.23 24.09
C ARG A 329 -30.38 -23.72 23.86
N SER A 330 -29.13 -24.13 23.77
CA SER A 330 -28.71 -25.51 23.56
C SER A 330 -28.12 -26.14 24.83
N HIS A 331 -28.17 -25.42 25.97
CA HIS A 331 -27.60 -25.82 27.26
C HIS A 331 -26.11 -26.17 27.22
N PHE A 332 -25.33 -25.52 26.36
CA PHE A 332 -23.88 -25.73 26.30
C PHE A 332 -23.19 -25.05 27.48
N LEU A 333 -22.27 -25.76 28.11
CA LEU A 333 -21.43 -25.23 29.19
C LEU A 333 -20.16 -24.58 28.60
N ILE A 334 -19.77 -23.42 29.13
CA ILE A 334 -18.49 -22.80 28.80
C ILE A 334 -17.38 -23.67 29.40
N GLY A 335 -16.39 -24.02 28.56
CA GLY A 335 -15.31 -24.96 28.92
C GLY A 335 -15.50 -26.38 28.35
N GLU A 336 -16.72 -26.75 27.93
CA GLU A 336 -16.97 -27.98 27.17
C GLU A 336 -16.78 -27.77 25.66
N ASP A 337 -15.55 -27.49 25.25
CA ASP A 337 -15.19 -27.05 23.90
C ASP A 337 -15.73 -27.96 22.77
N SER A 338 -15.87 -29.28 23.01
CA SER A 338 -16.32 -30.26 22.03
C SER A 338 -17.75 -30.01 21.53
N GLN A 339 -18.68 -29.61 22.41
CA GLN A 339 -20.06 -29.34 22.05
C GLN A 339 -20.17 -28.10 21.13
N TRP A 340 -19.41 -27.05 21.46
CA TRP A 340 -19.34 -25.82 20.68
C TRP A 340 -18.76 -26.07 19.28
N LEU A 341 -17.66 -26.82 19.19
CA LEU A 341 -17.02 -27.20 17.92
C LEU A 341 -17.96 -28.03 17.03
N ALA A 342 -18.65 -29.02 17.61
CA ALA A 342 -19.62 -29.85 16.87
C ALA A 342 -20.79 -29.01 16.33
N ALA A 343 -21.32 -28.09 17.15
CA ALA A 343 -22.37 -27.17 16.74
C ALA A 343 -21.91 -26.22 15.63
N ALA A 344 -20.68 -25.70 15.72
CA ALA A 344 -20.09 -24.84 14.70
C ALA A 344 -19.95 -25.58 13.35
N LYS A 345 -19.44 -26.82 13.37
CA LYS A 345 -19.31 -27.66 12.17
C LYS A 345 -20.68 -27.93 11.53
N LYS A 346 -21.70 -28.25 12.32
CA LYS A 346 -23.07 -28.45 11.83
C LYS A 346 -23.67 -27.17 11.22
N ALA A 347 -23.33 -26.01 11.76
CA ALA A 347 -23.80 -24.71 11.26
C ALA A 347 -23.08 -24.25 9.99
N HIS A 348 -21.86 -24.73 9.71
CA HIS A 348 -20.97 -24.23 8.66
C HIS A 348 -21.67 -24.03 7.31
N GLY A 349 -22.32 -25.07 6.77
CA GLY A 349 -22.92 -25.01 5.43
C GLY A 349 -24.26 -24.27 5.35
N LYS A 350 -24.98 -24.13 6.46
CA LYS A 350 -26.34 -23.57 6.48
C LYS A 350 -26.38 -22.12 6.95
N THR A 351 -25.57 -21.80 7.95
CA THR A 351 -25.54 -20.50 8.62
C THR A 351 -24.08 -20.15 8.94
N PRO A 352 -23.28 -19.70 7.95
CA PRO A 352 -21.85 -19.46 8.14
C PRO A 352 -21.53 -18.49 9.28
N VAL A 353 -22.31 -17.41 9.44
CA VAL A 353 -22.13 -16.43 10.53
C VAL A 353 -22.34 -17.07 11.91
N ARG A 354 -23.29 -18.01 12.05
CA ARG A 354 -23.48 -18.77 13.30
C ARG A 354 -22.27 -19.67 13.56
N ALA A 355 -21.76 -20.34 12.53
CA ALA A 355 -20.56 -21.16 12.66
C ALA A 355 -19.35 -20.32 13.09
N ARG A 356 -19.11 -19.18 12.44
CA ARG A 356 -18.06 -18.21 12.81
C ARG A 356 -18.20 -17.76 14.26
N SER A 357 -19.41 -17.42 14.69
CA SER A 357 -19.67 -16.98 16.06
C SER A 357 -19.31 -18.07 17.07
N LEU A 358 -19.71 -19.32 16.82
CA LEU A 358 -19.40 -20.45 17.69
C LEU A 358 -17.89 -20.75 17.72
N TYR A 359 -17.22 -20.72 16.57
CA TYR A 359 -15.76 -20.86 16.51
C TYR A 359 -15.05 -19.70 17.23
N ALA A 360 -15.52 -18.46 17.05
CA ALA A 360 -14.99 -17.28 17.73
C ALA A 360 -15.04 -17.40 19.25
N LEU A 361 -16.13 -17.96 19.80
CA LEU A 361 -16.24 -18.24 21.23
C LEU A 361 -15.16 -19.23 21.69
N VAL A 362 -14.93 -20.31 20.96
CA VAL A 362 -13.90 -21.30 21.33
C VAL A 362 -12.50 -20.74 21.15
N ILE A 363 -12.24 -19.91 20.12
CA ILE A 363 -10.94 -19.23 19.95
C ILE A 363 -10.59 -18.39 21.18
N LEU A 364 -11.54 -17.60 21.69
CA LEU A 364 -11.28 -16.65 22.78
C LEU A 364 -11.46 -17.24 24.18
N ARG A 365 -12.33 -18.24 24.37
CA ARG A 365 -12.71 -18.77 25.69
C ARG A 365 -12.49 -20.28 25.84
N GLY A 366 -11.96 -20.95 24.81
CA GLY A 366 -11.65 -22.37 24.86
C GLY A 366 -10.53 -22.67 25.86
N VAL A 367 -10.69 -23.77 26.60
CA VAL A 367 -9.78 -24.17 27.68
C VAL A 367 -8.54 -24.84 27.10
N ARG A 368 -8.72 -25.71 26.10
CA ARG A 368 -7.63 -26.49 25.52
C ARG A 368 -7.07 -25.82 24.28
N GLU A 369 -5.74 -25.77 24.18
CA GLU A 369 -5.05 -25.20 23.02
C GLU A 369 -5.47 -25.89 21.71
N GLU A 370 -5.52 -27.22 21.70
CA GLU A 370 -6.00 -28.01 20.55
C GLU A 370 -7.40 -27.59 20.09
N SER A 371 -8.30 -27.27 21.03
CA SER A 371 -9.66 -26.84 20.72
C SER A 371 -9.68 -25.44 20.14
N ARG A 372 -8.83 -24.52 20.63
CA ARG A 372 -8.65 -23.18 20.05
C ARG A 372 -8.09 -23.25 18.63
N LEU A 373 -7.10 -24.11 18.39
CA LEU A 373 -6.52 -24.32 17.06
C LEU A 373 -7.54 -24.94 16.09
N ALA A 374 -8.30 -25.94 16.53
CA ALA A 374 -9.38 -26.52 15.75
C ALA A 374 -10.48 -25.49 15.42
N ALA A 375 -10.83 -24.62 16.39
CA ALA A 375 -11.78 -23.55 16.17
C ALA A 375 -11.27 -22.50 15.18
N ALA A 376 -9.98 -22.13 15.27
CA ALA A 376 -9.34 -21.21 14.34
C ALA A 376 -9.33 -21.76 12.91
N ALA A 377 -8.98 -23.03 12.72
CA ALA A 377 -9.05 -23.69 11.42
C ALA A 377 -10.50 -23.75 10.89
N GLY A 378 -11.45 -24.11 11.76
CA GLY A 378 -12.88 -24.12 11.42
C GLY A 378 -13.41 -22.74 11.03
N PHE A 379 -12.98 -21.68 11.73
CA PHE A 379 -13.30 -20.29 11.41
C PHE A 379 -12.79 -19.90 10.03
N LEU A 380 -11.53 -20.20 9.70
CA LEU A 380 -10.97 -19.95 8.38
C LEU A 380 -11.73 -20.67 7.27
N ALA A 381 -12.11 -21.93 7.49
CA ALA A 381 -12.88 -22.71 6.51
C ALA A 381 -14.22 -22.03 6.17
N THR A 382 -14.88 -21.38 7.14
CA THR A 382 -16.14 -20.65 6.85
C THR A 382 -15.93 -19.41 5.96
N LEU A 383 -14.70 -18.93 5.82
CA LEU A 383 -14.34 -17.74 5.06
C LEU A 383 -13.84 -18.04 3.64
N GLU A 384 -13.65 -19.31 3.27
CA GLU A 384 -13.11 -19.70 1.96
C GLU A 384 -13.84 -19.06 0.78
N LYS A 385 -15.18 -19.03 0.85
CA LYS A 385 -16.05 -18.47 -0.19
C LYS A 385 -16.54 -17.05 0.12
N GLN A 386 -16.08 -16.44 1.22
CA GLN A 386 -16.52 -15.12 1.64
C GLN A 386 -15.77 -14.04 0.85
N PRO A 387 -16.45 -13.18 0.07
CA PRO A 387 -15.83 -11.99 -0.49
C PRO A 387 -15.26 -11.11 0.62
N GLY A 388 -14.08 -10.55 0.41
CA GLY A 388 -13.43 -9.70 1.42
C GLY A 388 -12.80 -10.45 2.60
N ARG A 389 -12.65 -11.79 2.54
CA ARG A 389 -12.01 -12.59 3.59
C ARG A 389 -10.66 -12.04 4.07
N ALA A 390 -9.82 -11.55 3.16
CA ALA A 390 -8.49 -11.07 3.47
C ALA A 390 -8.55 -9.85 4.40
N ARG A 391 -9.45 -8.92 4.09
CA ARG A 391 -9.70 -7.75 4.91
C ARG A 391 -10.29 -8.12 6.26
N LEU A 392 -11.30 -8.98 6.28
CA LEU A 392 -11.93 -9.41 7.52
C LEU A 392 -10.92 -10.09 8.46
N LEU A 393 -10.02 -10.93 7.94
CA LEU A 393 -8.95 -11.55 8.71
C LEU A 393 -7.93 -10.53 9.22
N GLY A 394 -7.46 -9.64 8.33
CA GLY A 394 -6.51 -8.58 8.70
C GLY A 394 -7.04 -7.67 9.80
N GLU A 395 -8.32 -7.28 9.75
CA GLU A 395 -8.94 -6.46 10.78
C GLU A 395 -9.14 -7.22 12.10
N LEU A 396 -9.74 -8.42 12.05
CA LEU A 396 -10.08 -9.18 13.26
C LEU A 396 -8.87 -9.67 14.05
N PHE A 397 -7.80 -10.06 13.38
CA PHE A 397 -6.60 -10.62 14.03
C PHE A 397 -5.41 -9.68 14.02
N GLY A 398 -5.43 -8.62 13.20
CA GLY A 398 -4.34 -7.66 13.12
C GLY A 398 -4.58 -6.35 13.87
N HIS A 399 -5.83 -6.00 14.20
CA HIS A 399 -6.18 -4.73 14.87
C HIS A 399 -7.10 -4.89 16.08
N SER A 400 -7.40 -6.13 16.50
CA SER A 400 -8.18 -6.41 17.71
C SER A 400 -7.30 -6.38 18.96
N ARG A 401 -7.86 -5.89 20.07
CA ARG A 401 -7.21 -5.96 21.39
C ARG A 401 -6.97 -7.39 21.88
N HIS A 402 -7.64 -8.39 21.30
CA HIS A 402 -7.46 -9.80 21.64
C HIS A 402 -6.13 -10.37 21.14
N PHE A 403 -5.48 -9.72 20.15
CA PHE A 403 -4.30 -10.22 19.47
C PHE A 403 -3.24 -9.12 19.31
N GLN A 404 -2.82 -8.50 20.41
CA GLN A 404 -1.75 -7.49 20.40
C GLN A 404 -0.37 -8.08 20.10
N ASP A 405 -0.14 -9.32 20.55
CA ASP A 405 1.04 -10.10 20.20
C ASP A 405 0.74 -10.99 19.00
N LEU A 406 1.60 -10.94 17.97
CA LEU A 406 1.49 -11.78 16.79
C LEU A 406 1.57 -13.27 17.15
N ALA A 407 2.34 -13.66 18.16
CA ALA A 407 2.44 -15.06 18.59
C ALA A 407 1.16 -15.58 19.27
N ALA A 408 0.34 -14.68 19.82
CA ALA A 408 -0.96 -15.03 20.42
C ALA A 408 -2.03 -15.36 19.36
N ILE A 409 -1.82 -14.97 18.10
CA ILE A 409 -2.72 -15.33 17.00
C ILE A 409 -2.64 -16.87 16.78
N PRO A 410 -3.78 -17.58 16.72
CA PRO A 410 -3.77 -19.02 16.48
C PRO A 410 -2.98 -19.41 15.23
N LEU A 411 -2.16 -20.47 15.32
CA LEU A 411 -1.24 -20.89 14.25
C LEU A 411 -1.91 -21.01 12.85
N PRO A 412 -3.09 -21.63 12.69
CA PRO A 412 -3.77 -21.67 11.39
C PRO A 412 -4.03 -20.29 10.79
N VAL A 413 -4.36 -19.31 11.64
CA VAL A 413 -4.66 -17.93 11.22
C VAL A 413 -3.37 -17.19 10.86
N ARG A 414 -2.27 -17.42 11.58
CA ARG A 414 -0.96 -16.84 11.23
C ARG A 414 -0.51 -17.24 9.83
N HIS A 415 -0.65 -18.53 9.47
CA HIS A 415 -0.38 -18.98 8.11
C HIS A 415 -1.22 -18.23 7.07
N ALA A 416 -2.53 -18.10 7.31
CA ALA A 416 -3.43 -17.39 6.40
C ALA A 416 -3.09 -15.89 6.30
N LEU A 417 -2.72 -15.25 7.41
CA LEU A 417 -2.38 -13.84 7.45
C LEU A 417 -1.07 -13.54 6.70
N VAL A 418 -0.08 -14.42 6.73
CA VAL A 418 1.14 -14.25 5.91
C VAL A 418 0.75 -14.07 4.44
N ASP A 419 -0.12 -14.93 3.90
CA ASP A 419 -0.55 -14.83 2.51
C ASP A 419 -1.35 -13.55 2.24
N VAL A 420 -2.18 -13.12 3.20
CA VAL A 420 -2.93 -11.85 3.12
C VAL A 420 -2.00 -10.65 3.07
N GLU A 421 -1.01 -10.58 3.94
CA GLU A 421 -0.08 -9.44 4.02
C GLU A 421 0.87 -9.41 2.79
N LEU A 422 1.31 -10.58 2.30
CA LEU A 422 2.07 -10.67 1.05
C LEU A 422 1.25 -10.19 -0.16
N ALA A 423 -0.01 -10.60 -0.26
CA ALA A 423 -0.90 -10.15 -1.35
C ALA A 423 -1.18 -8.63 -1.29
N ALA A 424 -1.09 -8.04 -0.10
CA ALA A 424 -1.19 -6.60 0.12
C ALA A 424 0.15 -5.86 0.00
N SER A 425 1.22 -6.53 -0.43
CA SER A 425 2.59 -6.00 -0.54
C SER A 425 3.17 -5.46 0.78
N ARG A 426 2.67 -5.93 1.94
CA ARG A 426 3.14 -5.55 3.28
C ARG A 426 4.17 -6.55 3.79
N ILE A 427 5.33 -6.56 3.12
CA ILE A 427 6.37 -7.60 3.31
C ILE A 427 6.89 -7.64 4.75
N GLU A 428 7.09 -6.48 5.40
CA GLU A 428 7.53 -6.41 6.79
C GLU A 428 6.55 -7.08 7.76
N ARG A 429 5.24 -6.84 7.57
CA ARG A 429 4.20 -7.45 8.40
C ARG A 429 4.08 -8.96 8.15
N ALA A 430 4.19 -9.38 6.89
CA ALA A 430 4.25 -10.80 6.54
C ALA A 430 5.46 -11.50 7.17
N SER A 431 6.63 -10.85 7.18
CA SER A 431 7.85 -11.32 7.84
C SER A 431 7.69 -11.43 9.35
N ALA A 432 7.15 -10.40 10.00
CA ALA A 432 6.85 -10.43 11.43
C ALA A 432 5.91 -11.57 11.83
N LEU A 433 4.87 -11.84 11.05
CA LEU A 433 4.00 -13.00 11.26
C LEU A 433 4.75 -14.32 11.03
N MET A 434 5.49 -14.44 9.92
CA MET A 434 6.23 -15.63 9.54
C MET A 434 7.29 -16.02 10.58
N ALA A 435 7.90 -15.04 11.23
CA ALA A 435 8.89 -15.25 12.30
C ALA A 435 8.34 -16.12 13.44
N THR A 436 7.04 -15.97 13.71
CA THR A 436 6.35 -16.67 14.80
C THR A 436 5.91 -18.10 14.41
N ILE A 437 6.10 -18.50 13.16
CA ILE A 437 5.70 -19.80 12.61
C ILE A 437 6.96 -20.65 12.42
N ALA A 438 7.04 -21.81 13.07
CA ALA A 438 8.22 -22.69 12.96
C ALA A 438 8.02 -23.85 11.98
N GLU A 439 6.81 -24.44 11.96
CA GLU A 439 6.50 -25.64 11.20
C GLU A 439 5.56 -25.34 10.02
N PRO A 440 5.66 -26.10 8.91
CA PRO A 440 4.75 -25.99 7.80
C PRO A 440 3.32 -26.41 8.18
N PRO A 441 2.30 -25.95 7.43
CA PRO A 441 0.95 -26.51 7.54
C PRO A 441 0.95 -28.02 7.31
N ALA A 442 0.03 -28.73 7.97
CA ALA A 442 -0.10 -30.18 7.83
C ALA A 442 -0.26 -30.59 6.35
N GLY A 443 0.58 -31.54 5.90
CA GLY A 443 0.59 -32.04 4.52
C GLY A 443 1.38 -31.21 3.51
N ALA A 444 1.94 -30.05 3.91
CA ALA A 444 2.85 -29.30 3.06
C ALA A 444 4.27 -29.89 3.09
N ASP A 445 4.97 -29.83 1.95
CA ASP A 445 6.37 -30.24 1.87
C ASP A 445 7.26 -29.28 2.67
N ARG A 446 8.07 -29.84 3.58
CA ARG A 446 8.92 -29.11 4.51
C ARG A 446 9.98 -28.28 3.79
N PHE A 447 10.64 -28.82 2.76
CA PHE A 447 11.75 -28.14 2.10
C PHE A 447 11.33 -26.82 1.40
N PRO A 448 10.41 -26.83 0.42
CA PRO A 448 10.00 -25.61 -0.26
C PRO A 448 9.30 -24.63 0.69
N TRP A 449 8.63 -25.12 1.74
CA TRP A 449 8.00 -24.26 2.73
C TRP A 449 9.03 -23.54 3.61
N GLN A 450 10.04 -24.25 4.14
CA GLN A 450 11.10 -23.63 4.94
C GLN A 450 11.92 -22.63 4.10
N LEU A 451 12.14 -22.94 2.83
CA LEU A 451 12.78 -22.01 1.91
C LEU A 451 11.94 -20.74 1.70
N ARG A 452 10.64 -20.89 1.46
CA ARG A 452 9.70 -19.76 1.37
C ARG A 452 9.71 -18.93 2.64
N ARG A 453 9.70 -19.57 3.81
CA ARG A 453 9.80 -18.91 5.13
C ARG A 453 11.08 -18.09 5.23
N ALA A 454 12.23 -18.69 4.96
CA ALA A 454 13.51 -18.00 4.98
C ALA A 454 13.51 -16.77 4.06
N ARG A 455 13.02 -16.92 2.82
CA ARG A 455 12.95 -15.83 1.86
C ARG A 455 12.09 -14.66 2.32
N ILE A 456 10.90 -14.94 2.89
CA ILE A 456 10.02 -13.90 3.43
C ILE A 456 10.71 -13.15 4.57
N LEU A 457 11.41 -13.86 5.46
CA LEU A 457 12.15 -13.24 6.57
C LEU A 457 13.28 -12.33 6.06
N VAL A 458 14.06 -12.80 5.07
CA VAL A 458 15.13 -12.01 4.45
C VAL A 458 14.60 -10.73 3.81
N LEU A 459 13.54 -10.83 3.00
CA LEU A 459 12.99 -9.69 2.27
C LEU A 459 12.20 -8.72 3.16
N GLY A 460 11.71 -9.17 4.33
CA GLY A 460 10.96 -8.35 5.27
C GLY A 460 11.75 -7.93 6.50
N ASN A 461 13.02 -7.56 6.32
CA ASN A 461 13.89 -6.97 7.33
C ASN A 461 14.15 -7.86 8.58
N GLN A 462 14.14 -9.18 8.40
CA GLN A 462 14.49 -10.17 9.44
C GLN A 462 15.54 -11.16 8.93
N ALA A 463 16.54 -10.65 8.22
CA ALA A 463 17.54 -11.46 7.57
C ALA A 463 18.33 -12.41 8.49
N PRO A 464 18.70 -12.04 9.74
CA PRO A 464 19.32 -13.00 10.67
C PRO A 464 18.43 -14.21 10.97
N ALA A 465 17.11 -14.01 11.15
CA ALA A 465 16.16 -15.10 11.36
C ALA A 465 15.99 -15.96 10.09
N GLY A 466 15.99 -15.32 8.92
CA GLY A 466 15.98 -16.01 7.63
C GLY A 466 17.23 -16.88 7.41
N ALA A 467 18.41 -16.34 7.73
CA ALA A 467 19.67 -17.07 7.65
C ALA A 467 19.70 -18.27 8.61
N ALA A 468 19.24 -18.09 9.86
CA ALA A 468 19.10 -19.17 10.82
C ALA A 468 18.16 -20.29 10.32
N ALA A 469 17.04 -19.91 9.67
CA ALA A 469 16.12 -20.86 9.05
C ALA A 469 16.78 -21.66 7.92
N LEU A 470 17.57 -21.00 7.05
CA LEU A 470 18.34 -21.69 6.00
C LEU A 470 19.39 -22.62 6.57
N ALA A 471 20.10 -22.21 7.61
CA ALA A 471 21.11 -23.04 8.26
C ALA A 471 20.48 -24.30 8.88
N ALA A 472 19.33 -24.16 9.53
CA ALA A 472 18.56 -25.29 10.04
C ALA A 472 18.08 -26.21 8.93
N LEU A 473 17.54 -25.65 7.83
CA LEU A 473 17.10 -26.40 6.66
C LEU A 473 18.26 -27.21 6.05
N LEU A 474 19.43 -26.59 5.86
CA LEU A 474 20.62 -27.27 5.38
C LEU A 474 21.02 -28.41 6.33
N LYS A 475 21.00 -28.21 7.66
CA LYS A 475 21.37 -29.24 8.62
C LYS A 475 20.44 -30.47 8.57
N GLU A 476 19.14 -30.25 8.37
CA GLU A 476 18.13 -31.31 8.34
C GLU A 476 18.08 -32.06 7.00
N GLU A 477 18.26 -31.33 5.89
CA GLU A 477 18.17 -31.89 4.55
C GLU A 477 19.42 -32.71 4.25
N LYS A 478 19.28 -34.05 4.17
CA LYS A 478 20.42 -34.96 3.93
C LYS A 478 20.85 -34.98 2.46
N ASP A 479 19.89 -34.90 1.55
CA ASP A 479 20.12 -35.01 0.11
C ASP A 479 19.89 -33.65 -0.60
N LEU A 480 20.99 -33.05 -1.05
CA LEU A 480 21.01 -31.79 -1.77
C LEU A 480 21.08 -32.06 -3.28
N SER A 481 19.93 -32.35 -3.87
CA SER A 481 19.82 -32.44 -5.34
C SER A 481 20.14 -31.10 -6.01
N PRO A 482 20.56 -31.11 -7.29
CA PRO A 482 20.86 -29.88 -8.03
C PRO A 482 19.72 -28.84 -7.98
N ASP A 483 18.47 -29.30 -8.14
CA ASP A 483 17.30 -28.42 -8.04
C ASP A 483 17.18 -27.77 -6.66
N LYS A 484 17.38 -28.53 -5.57
CA LYS A 484 17.32 -27.98 -4.20
C LYS A 484 18.41 -26.94 -3.98
N VAL A 485 19.61 -27.20 -4.50
CA VAL A 485 20.74 -26.27 -4.42
C VAL A 485 20.43 -24.98 -5.16
N ASP A 486 19.91 -25.04 -6.39
CA ASP A 486 19.54 -23.84 -7.16
C ASP A 486 18.53 -22.97 -6.40
N HIS A 487 17.53 -23.57 -5.77
CA HIS A 487 16.54 -22.86 -4.97
C HIS A 487 17.12 -22.27 -3.68
N LEU A 488 18.00 -22.99 -2.99
CA LEU A 488 18.74 -22.47 -1.82
C LEU A 488 19.58 -21.26 -2.20
N MET A 489 20.31 -21.36 -3.32
CA MET A 489 21.18 -20.31 -3.83
C MET A 489 20.41 -19.01 -4.07
N GLN A 490 19.20 -19.06 -4.62
CA GLN A 490 18.36 -17.87 -4.80
C GLN A 490 18.13 -17.09 -3.50
N VAL A 491 17.88 -17.79 -2.38
CA VAL A 491 17.62 -17.11 -1.10
C VAL A 491 18.91 -16.65 -0.44
N ILE A 492 20.03 -17.35 -0.64
CA ILE A 492 21.34 -16.86 -0.18
C ILE A 492 21.76 -15.61 -0.98
N PHE A 493 21.41 -15.52 -2.28
CA PHE A 493 21.58 -14.30 -3.05
C PHE A 493 20.69 -13.15 -2.55
N ASP A 494 19.45 -13.44 -2.14
CA ASP A 494 18.60 -12.44 -1.50
C ASP A 494 19.27 -11.90 -0.21
N LEU A 495 19.96 -12.74 0.58
CA LEU A 495 20.77 -12.29 1.74
C LEU A 495 21.91 -11.35 1.32
N GLN A 496 22.67 -11.69 0.26
CA GLN A 496 23.71 -10.80 -0.26
C GLN A 496 23.12 -9.46 -0.73
N ALA A 497 21.97 -9.48 -1.39
CA ALA A 497 21.32 -8.30 -1.93
C ALA A 497 20.84 -7.33 -0.84
N VAL A 498 20.41 -7.85 0.31
CA VAL A 498 20.05 -7.03 1.50
C VAL A 498 21.26 -6.66 2.37
N GLY A 499 22.48 -7.00 1.96
CA GLY A 499 23.72 -6.61 2.65
C GLY A 499 24.19 -7.56 3.75
N GLU A 500 23.55 -8.73 3.90
CA GLU A 500 23.81 -9.70 4.98
C GLU A 500 24.92 -10.67 4.59
N HIS A 501 26.09 -10.09 4.31
CA HIS A 501 27.21 -10.77 3.67
C HIS A 501 27.83 -11.88 4.53
N GLU A 502 27.95 -11.73 5.85
CA GLU A 502 28.50 -12.79 6.73
C GLU A 502 27.58 -14.02 6.79
N HIS A 503 26.28 -13.78 6.92
CA HIS A 503 25.28 -14.83 6.90
C HIS A 503 25.30 -15.59 5.57
N ALA A 504 25.37 -14.86 4.45
CA ALA A 504 25.46 -15.45 3.12
C ALA A 504 26.74 -16.28 2.95
N ILE A 505 27.90 -15.78 3.40
CA ILE A 505 29.18 -16.50 3.34
C ILE A 505 29.11 -17.82 4.12
N THR A 506 28.60 -17.78 5.36
CA THR A 506 28.47 -18.98 6.20
C THR A 506 27.61 -20.06 5.53
N LEU A 507 26.52 -19.64 4.86
CA LEU A 507 25.65 -20.55 4.12
C LEU A 507 26.32 -21.07 2.84
N PHE A 508 27.03 -20.23 2.09
CA PHE A 508 27.80 -20.69 0.93
C PHE A 508 28.89 -21.70 1.30
N GLU A 509 29.59 -21.51 2.42
CA GLU A 509 30.59 -22.45 2.92
C GLU A 509 29.95 -23.79 3.28
N THR A 510 28.77 -23.75 3.89
CA THR A 510 27.99 -24.96 4.21
C THR A 510 27.58 -25.72 2.95
N VAL A 511 27.12 -25.01 1.90
CA VAL A 511 26.79 -25.64 0.61
C VAL A 511 28.04 -26.17 -0.07
N TYR A 512 29.13 -25.40 -0.11
CA TYR A 512 30.41 -25.75 -0.73
C TYR A 512 30.97 -27.07 -0.18
N ALA A 513 30.87 -27.28 1.14
CA ALA A 513 31.33 -28.49 1.81
C ALA A 513 30.51 -29.75 1.48
N ARG A 514 29.32 -29.60 0.88
CA ARG A 514 28.34 -30.69 0.68
C ARG A 514 28.05 -31.03 -0.76
N VAL A 515 28.42 -30.18 -1.71
CA VAL A 515 28.24 -30.42 -3.14
C VAL A 515 29.56 -30.87 -3.75
N ASP A 516 29.54 -31.86 -4.63
CA ASP A 516 30.75 -32.36 -5.32
C ASP A 516 30.94 -31.80 -6.73
N ASP A 517 29.95 -31.07 -7.26
CA ASP A 517 30.06 -30.39 -8.54
C ASP A 517 31.12 -29.28 -8.48
N GLU A 518 32.23 -29.50 -9.16
CA GLU A 518 33.36 -28.57 -9.21
C GLU A 518 32.99 -27.22 -9.84
N LYS A 519 32.09 -27.21 -10.83
CA LYS A 519 31.62 -25.97 -11.45
C LYS A 519 30.82 -25.14 -10.44
N LEU A 520 29.92 -25.78 -9.70
CA LEU A 520 29.18 -25.10 -8.64
C LEU A 520 30.11 -24.62 -7.52
N ARG A 521 31.07 -25.44 -7.07
CA ARG A 521 32.09 -25.04 -6.08
C ARG A 521 32.87 -23.80 -6.56
N ARG A 522 33.16 -23.73 -7.85
CA ARG A 522 33.81 -22.57 -8.49
C ARG A 522 32.95 -21.32 -8.41
N GLU A 523 31.66 -21.45 -8.72
CA GLU A 523 30.68 -20.36 -8.64
C GLU A 523 30.49 -19.86 -7.20
N LEU A 524 30.34 -20.76 -6.23
CA LEU A 524 30.23 -20.44 -4.80
C LEU A 524 31.41 -19.59 -4.30
N LEU A 525 32.65 -19.96 -4.65
CA LEU A 525 33.84 -19.19 -4.28
C LEU A 525 33.81 -17.77 -4.86
N TYR A 526 33.30 -17.60 -6.07
CA TYR A 526 33.14 -16.28 -6.70
C TYR A 526 32.10 -15.43 -5.95
N TRP A 527 30.97 -16.02 -5.59
CA TRP A 527 29.91 -15.31 -4.86
C TRP A 527 30.31 -14.95 -3.44
N MET A 528 31.06 -15.82 -2.74
CA MET A 528 31.67 -15.48 -1.46
C MET A 528 32.66 -14.30 -1.60
N ALA A 529 33.44 -14.27 -2.70
CA ALA A 529 34.35 -13.16 -2.99
C ALA A 529 33.59 -11.84 -3.22
N ASP A 530 32.45 -11.87 -3.92
CA ASP A 530 31.58 -10.69 -4.09
C ASP A 530 31.07 -10.16 -2.74
N SER A 531 30.66 -11.03 -1.80
CA SER A 531 30.32 -10.62 -0.44
C SER A 531 31.50 -9.94 0.28
N ARG A 532 32.70 -10.55 0.27
CA ARG A 532 33.89 -9.96 0.91
C ARG A 532 34.27 -8.62 0.27
N LYS A 533 34.13 -8.50 -1.06
CA LYS A 533 34.37 -7.25 -1.79
C LYS A 533 33.40 -6.15 -1.36
N ALA A 534 32.11 -6.48 -1.21
CA ALA A 534 31.09 -5.53 -0.75
C ALA A 534 31.35 -5.05 0.69
N GLN A 535 31.87 -5.92 1.55
CA GLN A 535 32.34 -5.60 2.91
C GLN A 535 33.67 -4.83 2.95
N LYS A 536 34.29 -4.54 1.80
CA LYS A 536 35.63 -3.92 1.66
C LYS A 536 36.78 -4.79 2.23
N ALA A 537 36.56 -6.07 2.47
CA ALA A 537 37.59 -7.05 2.81
C ALA A 537 38.35 -7.48 1.54
N TYR A 538 39.02 -6.53 0.90
CA TYR A 538 39.52 -6.68 -0.47
C TYR A 538 40.60 -7.76 -0.64
N ALA A 539 41.49 -7.93 0.33
CA ALA A 539 42.50 -8.99 0.30
C ALA A 539 41.86 -10.40 0.34
N GLU A 540 40.82 -10.57 1.16
CA GLU A 540 40.11 -11.85 1.27
C GLU A 540 39.24 -12.12 0.03
N ALA A 541 38.60 -11.09 -0.52
CA ALA A 541 37.89 -11.17 -1.78
C ALA A 541 38.82 -11.62 -2.92
N ALA A 542 40.00 -11.01 -3.02
CA ALA A 542 41.02 -11.40 -4.01
C ALA A 542 41.41 -12.88 -3.89
N ARG A 543 41.66 -13.35 -2.66
CA ARG A 543 41.98 -14.76 -2.38
C ARG A 543 40.86 -15.69 -2.88
N LEU A 544 39.60 -15.36 -2.59
CA LEU A 544 38.46 -16.19 -2.99
C LEU A 544 38.23 -16.18 -4.51
N TYR A 545 38.37 -15.03 -5.18
CA TYR A 545 38.32 -14.97 -6.64
C TYR A 545 39.43 -15.80 -7.30
N LEU A 546 40.65 -15.78 -6.76
CA LEU A 546 41.75 -16.61 -7.29
C LEU A 546 41.46 -18.10 -7.09
N ARG A 547 40.93 -18.50 -5.94
CA ARG A 547 40.48 -19.89 -5.71
C ARG A 547 39.39 -20.30 -6.71
N SER A 548 38.44 -19.40 -7.01
CA SER A 548 37.44 -19.61 -8.07
C SER A 548 38.08 -19.70 -9.46
N ALA A 549 39.10 -18.90 -9.76
CA ALA A 549 39.77 -18.98 -11.05
C ALA A 549 40.52 -20.30 -11.26
N MET A 550 41.11 -20.84 -10.19
CA MET A 550 41.98 -22.02 -10.19
C MET A 550 41.26 -23.37 -10.08
N LEU A 551 39.94 -23.39 -9.82
CA LEU A 551 39.17 -24.62 -9.80
C LEU A 551 38.55 -24.86 -11.19
N PRO A 552 38.64 -26.08 -11.77
CA PRO A 552 39.30 -27.29 -11.25
C PRO A 552 40.81 -27.34 -11.52
N ASP A 553 41.31 -26.57 -12.49
CA ASP A 553 42.73 -26.54 -12.88
C ASP A 553 43.34 -25.15 -12.58
N PRO A 554 44.46 -25.07 -11.83
CA PRO A 554 45.20 -23.83 -11.59
C PRO A 554 45.55 -23.05 -12.88
N LYS A 555 45.72 -23.76 -13.99
CA LYS A 555 46.04 -23.20 -15.31
C LYS A 555 44.81 -22.90 -16.18
N ALA A 556 43.60 -23.05 -15.66
CA ALA A 556 42.37 -22.77 -16.39
C ALA A 556 42.39 -21.35 -16.97
N GLY A 557 42.29 -21.27 -18.30
CA GLY A 557 42.30 -20.02 -19.09
C GLY A 557 40.94 -19.67 -19.68
N ASP A 558 39.88 -20.35 -19.26
CA ASP A 558 38.52 -20.17 -19.77
C ASP A 558 37.93 -18.79 -19.39
N PRO A 559 36.85 -18.33 -20.05
CA PRO A 559 36.28 -17.01 -19.80
C PRO A 559 35.89 -16.72 -18.34
N TRP A 560 35.51 -17.74 -17.56
CA TRP A 560 35.24 -17.58 -16.13
C TRP A 560 36.53 -17.29 -15.36
N ALA A 561 37.58 -18.09 -15.61
CA ALA A 561 38.90 -17.93 -14.98
C ALA A 561 39.49 -16.53 -15.22
N GLN A 562 39.31 -16.01 -16.44
CA GLN A 562 39.74 -14.66 -16.79
C GLN A 562 38.96 -13.59 -16.01
N THR A 563 37.63 -13.75 -15.90
CA THR A 563 36.76 -12.83 -15.15
C THR A 563 37.09 -12.84 -13.66
N ALA A 564 37.28 -14.02 -13.06
CA ALA A 564 37.65 -14.16 -11.67
C ALA A 564 39.05 -13.57 -11.38
N ARG A 565 40.07 -13.83 -12.22
CA ARG A 565 41.39 -13.19 -12.08
C ARG A 565 41.34 -11.67 -12.23
N TYR A 566 40.48 -11.15 -13.11
CA TYR A 566 40.27 -9.71 -13.26
C TYR A 566 39.72 -9.11 -11.96
N GLN A 567 38.64 -9.68 -11.42
CA GLN A 567 38.08 -9.22 -10.14
C GLN A 567 39.08 -9.35 -8.98
N ALA A 568 39.90 -10.41 -8.97
CA ALA A 568 40.97 -10.56 -8.00
C ALA A 568 42.00 -9.43 -8.10
N ALA A 569 42.48 -9.11 -9.30
CA ALA A 569 43.43 -8.02 -9.53
C ALA A 569 42.86 -6.66 -9.09
N THR A 570 41.60 -6.37 -9.41
CA THR A 570 40.92 -5.16 -8.94
C THR A 570 40.79 -5.11 -7.41
N ALA A 571 40.51 -6.25 -6.77
CA ALA A 571 40.44 -6.33 -5.31
C ALA A 571 41.85 -6.17 -4.67
N LEU A 572 42.90 -6.77 -5.22
CA LEU A 572 44.28 -6.59 -4.75
C LEU A 572 44.73 -5.12 -4.83
N ALA A 573 44.41 -4.44 -5.93
CA ALA A 573 44.67 -3.02 -6.11
C ALA A 573 44.04 -2.20 -4.96
N ARG A 574 42.75 -2.43 -4.68
CA ARG A 574 42.02 -1.77 -3.58
C ARG A 574 42.51 -2.16 -2.19
N ALA A 575 43.13 -3.33 -2.05
CA ALA A 575 43.78 -3.77 -0.81
C ALA A 575 45.18 -3.16 -0.60
N GLY A 576 45.70 -2.39 -1.56
CA GLY A 576 47.06 -1.84 -1.53
C GLY A 576 48.14 -2.80 -2.04
N LEU A 577 47.77 -4.00 -2.50
CA LEU A 577 48.67 -5.02 -3.05
C LEU A 577 48.92 -4.77 -4.55
N LYS A 578 49.48 -3.60 -4.87
CA LYS A 578 49.60 -3.07 -6.24
C LYS A 578 50.49 -3.91 -7.16
N ASN A 579 51.56 -4.51 -6.62
CA ASN A 579 52.45 -5.36 -7.42
C ASN A 579 51.73 -6.64 -7.86
N ASP A 580 51.05 -7.32 -6.93
CA ASP A 580 50.28 -8.53 -7.23
C ASP A 580 49.13 -8.25 -8.21
N ALA A 581 48.46 -7.09 -8.06
CA ALA A 581 47.43 -6.64 -9.00
C ALA A 581 48.00 -6.43 -10.42
N ARG A 582 49.17 -5.80 -10.54
CA ARG A 582 49.85 -5.56 -11.82
C ARG A 582 50.20 -6.87 -12.52
N ASP A 583 50.80 -7.81 -11.80
CA ASP A 583 51.20 -9.11 -12.35
C ASP A 583 50.00 -9.87 -12.92
N LEU A 584 48.86 -9.84 -12.23
CA LEU A 584 47.62 -10.45 -12.72
C LEU A 584 47.05 -9.73 -13.94
N PHE A 585 47.03 -8.40 -13.96
CA PHE A 585 46.54 -7.64 -15.13
C PHE A 585 47.42 -7.86 -16.36
N GLU A 586 48.74 -7.88 -16.21
CA GLU A 586 49.66 -8.20 -17.31
C GLU A 586 49.48 -9.62 -17.83
N HIS A 587 49.30 -10.60 -16.92
CA HIS A 587 49.01 -11.98 -17.31
C HIS A 587 47.69 -12.09 -18.08
N LEU A 588 46.64 -11.40 -17.64
CA LEU A 588 45.37 -11.32 -18.34
C LEU A 588 45.51 -10.65 -19.71
N LEU A 589 46.32 -9.60 -19.82
CA LEU A 589 46.57 -8.91 -21.08
C LEU A 589 47.28 -9.83 -22.08
N ARG A 590 48.16 -10.73 -21.63
CA ARG A 590 48.81 -11.71 -22.52
C ARG A 590 47.84 -12.80 -23.02
N THR A 591 46.86 -13.16 -22.22
CA THR A 591 45.95 -14.30 -22.48
C THR A 591 44.60 -13.88 -23.08
N THR A 592 44.19 -12.62 -22.93
CA THR A 592 42.93 -12.09 -23.45
C THR A 592 43.07 -11.66 -24.91
N LYS A 593 42.25 -12.25 -25.80
CA LYS A 593 42.23 -11.92 -27.24
C LYS A 593 41.27 -10.77 -27.59
N ASP A 594 40.22 -10.57 -26.80
CA ASP A 594 39.19 -9.58 -27.06
C ASP A 594 39.72 -8.14 -26.91
N PRO A 595 39.67 -7.28 -27.97
CA PRO A 595 40.22 -5.93 -27.93
C PRO A 595 39.60 -5.02 -26.87
N ALA A 596 38.29 -5.13 -26.62
CA ALA A 596 37.60 -4.30 -25.64
C ALA A 596 38.04 -4.62 -24.21
N ARG A 597 38.13 -5.91 -23.85
CA ARG A 597 38.69 -6.34 -22.56
C ARG A 597 40.16 -5.94 -22.40
N ARG A 598 40.97 -6.04 -23.45
CA ARG A 598 42.38 -5.59 -23.42
C ARG A 598 42.49 -4.09 -23.15
N ALA A 599 41.61 -3.27 -23.72
CA ALA A 599 41.57 -1.83 -23.45
C ALA A 599 41.25 -1.52 -21.98
N VAL A 600 40.29 -2.25 -21.38
CA VAL A 600 39.99 -2.14 -19.95
C VAL A 600 41.21 -2.51 -19.10
N LEU A 601 41.88 -3.63 -19.39
CA LEU A 601 43.08 -4.06 -18.65
C LEU A 601 44.22 -3.03 -18.73
N ASN A 602 44.47 -2.44 -19.90
CA ASN A 602 45.46 -1.37 -20.07
C ASN A 602 45.12 -0.13 -19.23
N ARG A 603 43.83 0.23 -19.15
CA ARG A 603 43.36 1.35 -18.33
C ARG A 603 43.59 1.09 -16.84
N GLU A 604 43.29 -0.12 -16.35
CA GLU A 604 43.54 -0.49 -14.95
C GLU A 604 45.04 -0.46 -14.61
N LEU A 605 45.90 -0.94 -15.51
CA LEU A 605 47.36 -0.86 -15.35
C LEU A 605 47.88 0.58 -15.27
N GLN A 606 47.34 1.49 -16.10
CA GLN A 606 47.69 2.91 -16.03
C GLN A 606 47.23 3.54 -14.71
N HIS A 607 46.03 3.19 -14.22
CA HIS A 607 45.53 3.70 -12.94
C HIS A 607 46.42 3.30 -11.77
N LEU A 608 46.94 2.06 -11.77
CA LEU A 608 47.88 1.57 -10.76
C LEU A 608 49.22 2.32 -10.71
N TRP A 609 49.61 3.04 -11.78
CA TRP A 609 50.85 3.83 -11.84
C TRP A 609 50.65 5.28 -11.41
N LEU A 610 49.41 5.79 -11.46
CA LEU A 610 49.07 7.18 -11.15
C LEU A 610 48.69 7.38 -9.66
N GLU A 611 48.31 6.32 -8.97
CA GLU A 611 48.11 6.25 -7.51
C GLU A 611 49.34 5.72 -6.79
#